data_AF-A0A7Y0D6I3-F1
#
_entry.id   AF-A0A7Y0D6I3-F1
#
_cell.length_a   1.000
_cell.length_b   1.000
_cell.length_c   1.000
_cell.angle_alpha   90.00
_cell.angle_beta   90.00
_cell.angle_gamma   90.00
#
_symmetry.space_group_name_H-M   'P 1'
#
loop_
_entity.id
_entity.type
_entity.pdbx_description
1 polymer ?
#
loop_
_entity_poly.entity_id
_entity_poly.type
_entity_poly.pdbx_seq_one_letter_code
_entity_poly.pdbx_strand_id
1 'polypeptide(L)'
;MSSPTGFGPWTRVTLELLHTPPFDATSWVRHVADRAVPGIERVSWAGEPAPGAAGLNWPQTQCSSGPDRHTITRLLRAPSGVAVAHVHLAPDGSAVSADLELASRSDVSDVAWVVERLRRWLDLDADPAAVSAALGADPLLAGPVSARPGLRIPGTVDPFEIAVRAVVGQQVSTAAARTVVGRIVTALGEPGPEGLRMFPTADELAAVPLDVVRAFGLNLGRASTLRVVARAVADGLALEHGSDAAGVRAALIALPGVGPWTADYVVLRALGHPDVFPAEDLVLRYAIAQLPGGAGEVVTVRDARVRAEMWRPWRGYAAQHLWSAWAARAQPHHPTPRSRPAVES
;
A
#
# COMPACT_ATOMS: atom_id res chain seq x y z
N MET A 1 5.89 36.30 -22.51
CA MET A 1 6.19 34.90 -22.89
C MET A 1 5.18 34.03 -22.16
N SER A 2 4.18 33.55 -22.89
CA SER A 2 3.07 32.76 -22.33
C SER A 2 3.54 31.33 -22.08
N SER A 3 3.40 30.85 -20.84
CA SER A 3 3.62 29.43 -20.49
C SER A 3 2.56 28.56 -21.17
N PRO A 4 2.93 27.46 -21.85
CA PRO A 4 1.96 26.55 -22.44
C PRO A 4 1.50 25.55 -21.37
N THR A 5 0.62 25.96 -20.46
CA THR A 5 -0.14 25.00 -19.63
C THR A 5 -1.42 24.64 -20.37
N GLY A 6 -1.27 24.01 -21.52
CA GLY A 6 -2.38 23.61 -22.38
C GLY A 6 -2.91 22.23 -22.02
N PHE A 7 -3.47 22.06 -20.83
CA PHE A 7 -4.35 20.91 -20.58
C PHE A 7 -5.77 21.30 -20.98
N GLY A 8 -6.42 20.49 -21.82
CA GLY A 8 -7.81 20.69 -22.24
C GLY A 8 -8.82 20.58 -21.07
N PRO A 9 -10.13 20.77 -21.32
CA PRO A 9 -11.13 20.63 -20.26
C PRO A 9 -11.20 19.17 -19.78
N TRP A 10 -10.82 18.96 -18.53
CA TRP A 10 -10.91 17.66 -17.85
C TRP A 10 -12.37 17.24 -17.67
N THR A 11 -12.64 15.95 -17.86
CA THR A 11 -13.96 15.38 -17.53
C THR A 11 -13.95 14.95 -16.07
N ARG A 12 -14.94 15.40 -15.29
CA ARG A 12 -15.10 15.03 -13.88
C ARG A 12 -16.19 13.99 -13.68
N VAL A 13 -15.90 12.97 -12.89
CA VAL A 13 -16.85 11.91 -12.54
C VAL A 13 -16.75 11.64 -11.03
N THR A 14 -17.86 11.77 -10.30
CA THR A 14 -17.95 11.41 -8.88
C THR A 14 -18.59 10.03 -8.75
N LEU A 15 -18.01 9.18 -7.93
CA LEU A 15 -18.39 7.78 -7.79
C LEU A 15 -18.51 7.39 -6.31
N GLU A 16 -19.58 6.68 -5.98
CA GLU A 16 -19.65 5.90 -4.73
C GLU A 16 -19.12 4.49 -5.00
N LEU A 17 -18.10 4.08 -4.24
CA LEU A 17 -17.46 2.78 -4.41
C LEU A 17 -17.99 1.83 -3.33
N LEU A 18 -18.98 1.02 -3.70
CA LEU A 18 -19.61 0.08 -2.77
C LEU A 18 -18.61 -0.94 -2.21
N HIS A 19 -18.68 -1.18 -0.91
CA HIS A 19 -17.89 -2.16 -0.17
C HIS A 19 -18.73 -2.87 0.89
N THR A 20 -18.30 -4.08 1.27
CA THR A 20 -18.92 -4.81 2.37
C THR A 20 -18.38 -4.27 3.71
N PRO A 21 -19.18 -3.66 4.61
CA PRO A 21 -18.70 -3.22 5.91
C PRO A 21 -18.37 -4.42 6.83
N PRO A 22 -17.52 -4.25 7.86
CA PRO A 22 -16.80 -3.01 8.19
C PRO A 22 -15.58 -2.75 7.29
N PHE A 23 -15.13 -1.49 7.24
CA PHE A 23 -13.90 -1.06 6.58
C PHE A 23 -13.08 -0.20 7.56
N ASP A 24 -11.86 -0.63 7.89
CA ASP A 24 -10.98 0.12 8.81
C ASP A 24 -10.23 1.22 8.04
N ALA A 25 -10.94 2.32 7.77
CA ALA A 25 -10.42 3.46 7.01
C ALA A 25 -9.20 4.11 7.68
N THR A 26 -9.16 4.14 9.01
CA THR A 26 -8.05 4.72 9.76
C THR A 26 -6.77 3.91 9.59
N SER A 27 -6.82 2.59 9.76
CA SER A 27 -5.66 1.72 9.54
C SER A 27 -5.21 1.77 8.08
N TRP A 28 -6.16 1.89 7.15
CA TRP A 28 -5.88 2.01 5.73
C TRP A 28 -5.09 3.28 5.38
N VAL A 29 -5.59 4.44 5.78
CA VAL A 29 -4.95 5.73 5.50
C VAL A 29 -3.60 5.83 6.17
N ARG A 30 -3.45 5.29 7.38
CA ARG A 30 -2.14 5.20 8.06
C ARG A 30 -1.15 4.37 7.25
N HIS A 31 -1.57 3.21 6.72
CA HIS A 31 -0.70 2.38 5.89
C HIS A 31 -0.13 3.15 4.70
N VAL A 32 -0.98 3.92 4.01
CA VAL A 32 -0.60 4.74 2.85
C VAL A 32 0.28 5.91 3.30
N ALA A 33 -0.12 6.68 4.33
CA ALA A 33 0.63 7.83 4.83
C ALA A 33 2.07 7.47 5.25
N ASP A 34 2.24 6.32 5.94
CA ASP A 34 3.54 5.83 6.37
C ASP A 34 4.49 5.53 5.21
N ARG A 35 3.95 5.26 4.01
CA ARG A 35 4.65 4.84 2.78
C ARG A 35 4.62 5.90 1.68
N ALA A 36 3.89 6.99 1.88
CA ALA A 36 3.63 7.99 0.88
C ALA A 36 4.91 8.68 0.42
N VAL A 37 5.10 8.78 -0.88
CA VAL A 37 6.25 9.48 -1.48
C VAL A 37 5.77 10.84 -2.00
N PRO A 38 6.37 11.96 -1.54
CA PRO A 38 6.02 13.28 -2.04
C PRO A 38 6.09 13.35 -3.57
N GLY A 39 5.02 13.83 -4.19
CA GLY A 39 4.89 13.90 -5.65
C GLY A 39 4.28 12.66 -6.31
N ILE A 40 4.25 11.49 -5.65
CA ILE A 40 3.51 10.31 -6.15
C ILE A 40 2.05 10.37 -5.68
N GLU A 41 1.88 10.71 -4.40
CA GLU A 41 0.61 10.62 -3.71
C GLU A 41 0.48 11.72 -2.67
N ARG A 42 -0.75 12.21 -2.49
CA ARG A 42 -1.09 13.17 -1.45
C ARG A 42 -2.08 12.53 -0.50
N VAL A 43 -1.79 12.59 0.79
CA VAL A 43 -2.69 12.06 1.83
C VAL A 43 -3.09 13.21 2.76
N SER A 44 -4.39 13.34 2.99
CA SER A 44 -4.96 14.14 4.07
C SER A 44 -5.91 13.27 4.88
N TRP A 45 -6.10 13.60 6.15
CA TRP A 45 -6.93 12.83 7.06
C TRP A 45 -7.83 13.76 7.87
N ALA A 46 -9.02 13.26 8.22
CA ALA A 46 -9.87 13.92 9.19
C ALA A 46 -9.34 13.69 10.61
N GLY A 47 -9.43 14.71 11.48
CA GLY A 47 -9.06 14.63 12.89
C GLY A 47 -7.57 14.88 13.20
N GLU A 48 -7.15 14.53 14.43
CA GLU A 48 -5.75 14.69 14.88
C GLU A 48 -4.76 13.87 14.03
N PRO A 49 -3.51 14.33 13.86
CA PRO A 49 -2.44 13.57 13.21
C PRO A 49 -2.35 12.14 13.74
N ALA A 50 -2.21 11.16 12.83
CA ALA A 50 -1.91 9.81 13.25
C ALA A 50 -0.63 9.80 14.14
N PRO A 51 -0.67 9.18 15.34
CA PRO A 51 0.52 9.04 16.18
C PRO A 51 1.65 8.37 15.37
N GLY A 52 2.81 9.01 15.28
CA GLY A 52 3.93 8.59 14.41
C GLY A 52 4.22 9.53 13.22
N ALA A 53 3.31 10.45 12.90
CA ALA A 53 3.55 11.51 11.92
C ALA A 53 4.48 12.63 12.45
N ALA A 54 4.74 12.68 13.77
CA ALA A 54 5.43 13.77 14.46
C ALA A 54 6.96 13.83 14.24
N GLY A 55 7.56 12.90 13.49
CA GLY A 55 9.01 12.86 13.22
C GLY A 55 9.40 13.00 11.74
N LEU A 56 8.42 13.19 10.84
CA LEU A 56 8.64 13.27 9.39
C LEU A 56 8.21 14.67 8.94
N ASN A 57 9.09 15.39 8.24
CA ASN A 57 8.77 16.66 7.57
C ASN A 57 7.73 16.40 6.47
N TRP A 58 6.48 16.26 6.88
CA TRP A 58 5.32 16.14 6.02
C TRP A 58 4.97 17.55 5.54
N PRO A 59 4.70 17.79 4.25
CA PRO A 59 3.99 18.98 3.83
C PRO A 59 2.58 18.88 4.41
N GLN A 60 2.42 19.38 5.64
CA GLN A 60 1.14 19.63 6.27
C GLN A 60 0.47 20.73 5.46
N THR A 61 -0.31 20.36 4.46
CA THR A 61 -1.42 21.23 4.07
C THR A 61 -2.45 21.09 5.19
N GLN A 62 -2.22 21.83 6.27
CA GLN A 62 -3.16 21.99 7.36
C GLN A 62 -4.33 22.77 6.77
N CYS A 63 -5.37 22.08 6.30
CA CYS A 63 -6.64 22.75 6.10
C CYS A 63 -7.16 23.09 7.50
N SER A 64 -7.16 24.37 7.83
CA SER A 64 -7.83 24.97 8.99
C SER A 64 -9.36 24.72 9.00
N SER A 65 -9.86 24.03 7.98
CA SER A 65 -11.20 23.46 7.80
C SER A 65 -11.06 22.08 7.10
N GLY A 66 -10.44 21.10 7.76
CA GLY A 66 -10.17 19.79 7.16
C GLY A 66 -11.46 19.07 6.70
N PRO A 67 -11.40 18.21 5.67
CA PRO A 67 -12.55 17.41 5.26
C PRO A 67 -13.01 16.50 6.40
N ASP A 68 -14.32 16.27 6.52
CA ASP A 68 -14.93 15.24 7.40
C ASP A 68 -14.53 13.80 7.03
N ARG A 69 -13.54 13.64 6.13
CA ARG A 69 -13.12 12.40 5.49
C ARG A 69 -11.61 12.38 5.31
N HIS A 70 -11.03 11.19 5.26
CA HIS A 70 -9.67 11.03 4.76
C HIS A 70 -9.65 11.13 3.25
N THR A 71 -8.65 11.79 2.67
CA THR A 71 -8.51 11.92 1.22
C THR A 71 -7.14 11.43 0.78
N ILE A 72 -7.11 10.61 -0.28
CA ILE A 72 -5.88 10.17 -0.93
C ILE A 72 -5.97 10.53 -2.41
N THR A 73 -5.02 11.32 -2.91
CA THR A 73 -4.92 11.67 -4.32
C THR A 73 -3.80 10.88 -4.98
N ARG A 74 -4.12 10.20 -6.10
CA ARG A 74 -3.16 9.48 -6.96
C ARG A 74 -3.40 9.78 -8.43
N LEU A 75 -2.33 9.67 -9.21
CA LEU A 75 -2.43 9.56 -10.66
C LEU A 75 -2.45 8.08 -11.07
N LEU A 76 -3.22 7.77 -12.11
CA LEU A 76 -3.28 6.45 -12.73
C LEU A 76 -2.99 6.56 -14.23
N ARG A 77 -2.26 5.58 -14.78
CA ARG A 77 -2.02 5.47 -16.23
C ARG A 77 -3.17 4.68 -16.83
N ALA A 78 -4.26 5.37 -17.16
CA ALA A 78 -5.40 4.74 -17.83
C ALA A 78 -5.10 4.53 -19.32
N PRO A 79 -5.84 3.64 -20.02
CA PRO A 79 -5.58 3.32 -21.42
C PRO A 79 -5.53 4.52 -22.37
N SER A 80 -6.39 5.52 -22.14
CA SER A 80 -6.51 6.70 -23.01
C SER A 80 -5.70 7.91 -22.50
N GLY A 81 -5.18 7.86 -21.27
CA GLY A 81 -4.40 8.95 -20.71
C GLY A 81 -4.25 8.91 -19.19
N VAL A 82 -3.78 10.00 -18.61
CA VAL A 82 -3.66 10.14 -17.16
C VAL A 82 -5.04 10.40 -16.55
N ALA A 83 -5.37 9.64 -15.51
CA ALA A 83 -6.51 9.91 -14.63
C ALA A 83 -6.02 10.39 -13.27
N VAL A 84 -6.63 11.44 -12.73
CA VAL A 84 -6.48 11.85 -11.32
C VAL A 84 -7.62 11.22 -10.54
N ALA A 85 -7.30 10.56 -9.43
CA ALA A 85 -8.31 10.04 -8.51
C ALA A 85 -8.13 10.66 -7.13
N HIS A 86 -9.15 11.33 -6.63
CA HIS A 86 -9.28 11.79 -5.25
C HIS A 86 -10.20 10.81 -4.52
N VAL A 87 -9.62 9.86 -3.79
CA VAL A 87 -10.36 8.87 -3.02
C VAL A 87 -10.69 9.45 -1.65
N HIS A 88 -11.96 9.36 -1.25
CA HIS A 88 -12.47 9.83 0.03
C HIS A 88 -12.96 8.67 0.89
N LEU A 89 -12.53 8.62 2.15
CA LEU A 89 -12.91 7.58 3.10
C LEU A 89 -13.54 8.22 4.33
N ALA A 90 -14.78 7.83 4.66
CA ALA A 90 -15.37 8.20 5.93
C ALA A 90 -14.54 7.62 7.09
N PRO A 91 -14.25 8.37 8.17
CA PRO A 91 -13.38 7.88 9.25
C PRO A 91 -13.89 6.63 9.95
N ASP A 92 -15.21 6.45 10.01
CA ASP A 92 -15.90 5.27 10.54
C ASP A 92 -16.00 4.10 9.54
N GLY A 93 -15.52 4.29 8.31
CA GLY A 93 -15.57 3.31 7.24
C GLY A 93 -16.95 3.11 6.60
N SER A 94 -17.91 3.99 6.89
CA SER A 94 -19.29 3.89 6.37
C SER A 94 -19.41 4.16 4.87
N ALA A 95 -18.51 4.96 4.31
CA ALA A 95 -18.55 5.35 2.90
C ALA A 95 -17.14 5.44 2.29
N VAL A 96 -17.04 5.02 1.03
CA VAL A 96 -15.87 5.15 0.17
C VAL A 96 -16.35 5.77 -1.14
N SER A 97 -15.79 6.92 -1.51
CA SER A 97 -16.12 7.58 -2.77
C SER A 97 -14.85 8.04 -3.48
N ALA A 98 -14.97 8.37 -4.76
CA ALA A 98 -13.86 8.91 -5.55
C ALA A 98 -14.35 9.98 -6.52
N ASP A 99 -13.63 11.10 -6.56
CA ASP A 99 -13.72 12.07 -7.65
C ASP A 99 -12.60 11.77 -8.67
N LEU A 100 -12.98 11.58 -9.93
CA LEU A 100 -12.07 11.32 -11.03
C LEU A 100 -11.97 12.54 -11.93
N GLU A 101 -10.74 12.92 -12.30
CA GLU A 101 -10.48 13.84 -13.41
C GLU A 101 -9.80 13.08 -14.54
N LEU A 102 -10.39 13.11 -15.74
CA LEU A 102 -9.89 12.45 -16.95
C LEU A 102 -9.43 13.49 -17.97
N ALA A 103 -8.35 13.22 -18.69
CA ALA A 103 -7.69 14.20 -19.58
C ALA A 103 -8.59 14.73 -20.70
N SER A 104 -9.61 13.96 -21.13
CA SER A 104 -10.59 14.37 -22.14
C SER A 104 -11.97 13.72 -21.94
N ARG A 105 -12.95 14.08 -22.79
CA ARG A 105 -14.31 13.47 -22.79
C ARG A 105 -14.35 12.09 -23.46
N SER A 106 -13.46 11.79 -24.39
CA SER A 106 -13.34 10.45 -24.98
C SER A 106 -12.85 9.41 -23.96
N ASP A 107 -12.20 9.88 -22.89
CA ASP A 107 -11.60 9.04 -21.86
C ASP A 107 -12.63 8.53 -20.84
N VAL A 108 -13.92 8.89 -20.95
CA VAL A 108 -14.98 8.34 -20.09
C VAL A 108 -15.05 6.80 -20.19
N SER A 109 -14.61 6.23 -21.31
CA SER A 109 -14.45 4.78 -21.46
C SER A 109 -13.46 4.16 -20.46
N ASP A 110 -12.51 4.93 -19.93
CA ASP A 110 -11.54 4.49 -18.93
C ASP A 110 -12.12 4.46 -17.51
N VAL A 111 -13.31 5.04 -17.26
CA VAL A 111 -13.90 5.08 -15.91
C VAL A 111 -14.02 3.69 -15.30
N ALA A 112 -14.48 2.70 -16.07
CA ALA A 112 -14.62 1.33 -15.57
C ALA A 112 -13.26 0.72 -15.18
N TRP A 113 -12.22 0.99 -15.97
CA TRP A 113 -10.85 0.55 -15.68
C TRP A 113 -10.30 1.23 -14.42
N VAL A 114 -10.50 2.55 -14.28
CA VAL A 114 -10.06 3.29 -13.08
C VAL A 114 -10.80 2.81 -11.85
N VAL A 115 -12.12 2.60 -11.93
CA VAL A 115 -12.92 2.03 -10.83
C VAL A 115 -12.37 0.67 -10.41
N GLU A 116 -12.11 -0.24 -11.35
CA GLU A 116 -11.53 -1.53 -11.04
C GLU A 116 -10.19 -1.39 -10.31
N ARG A 117 -9.30 -0.49 -10.75
CA ARG A 117 -8.02 -0.22 -10.07
C ARG A 117 -8.20 0.34 -8.67
N LEU A 118 -9.16 1.25 -8.46
CA LEU A 118 -9.43 1.79 -7.13
C LEU A 118 -10.02 0.72 -6.20
N ARG A 119 -10.95 -0.12 -6.70
CA ARG A 119 -11.50 -1.25 -5.94
C ARG A 119 -10.42 -2.23 -5.49
N ARG A 120 -9.49 -2.57 -6.39
CA ARG A 120 -8.33 -3.43 -6.11
C ARG A 120 -7.34 -2.77 -5.16
N TRP A 121 -7.06 -1.49 -5.36
CA TRP A 121 -6.15 -0.76 -4.48
C TRP A 121 -6.65 -0.79 -3.05
N LEU A 122 -7.95 -0.51 -2.86
CA LEU A 122 -8.64 -0.44 -1.57
C LEU A 122 -9.15 -1.78 -1.04
N ASP A 123 -9.03 -2.87 -1.82
CA ASP A 123 -9.51 -4.21 -1.47
C ASP A 123 -11.01 -4.24 -1.12
N LEU A 124 -11.84 -3.51 -1.88
CA LEU A 124 -13.27 -3.31 -1.56
C LEU A 124 -14.15 -4.55 -1.77
N ASP A 125 -13.69 -5.50 -2.59
CA ASP A 125 -14.41 -6.72 -2.92
C ASP A 125 -14.25 -7.82 -1.86
N ALA A 126 -13.42 -7.61 -0.84
CA ALA A 126 -13.25 -8.58 0.24
C ALA A 126 -14.47 -8.68 1.15
N ASP A 127 -14.69 -9.88 1.69
CA ASP A 127 -15.67 -10.19 2.73
C ASP A 127 -14.99 -10.22 4.11
N PRO A 128 -15.03 -9.12 4.88
CA PRO A 128 -14.41 -9.05 6.19
C PRO A 128 -15.06 -10.01 7.21
N ALA A 129 -16.32 -10.38 7.04
CA ALA A 129 -17.01 -11.30 7.94
C ALA A 129 -16.50 -12.72 7.74
N ALA A 130 -16.31 -13.16 6.49
CA ALA A 130 -15.70 -14.45 6.18
C ALA A 130 -14.26 -14.55 6.71
N VAL A 131 -13.46 -13.50 6.52
CA VAL A 131 -12.09 -13.42 7.07
C VAL A 131 -12.12 -13.50 8.60
N SER A 132 -13.00 -12.72 9.24
CA SER A 132 -13.11 -12.69 10.71
C SER A 132 -13.55 -14.03 11.28
N ALA A 133 -14.49 -14.72 10.63
CA ALA A 133 -14.95 -16.04 11.06
C ALA A 133 -13.84 -17.09 10.95
N ALA A 134 -13.07 -17.07 9.86
CA ALA A 134 -11.98 -18.02 9.63
C ALA A 134 -10.79 -17.79 10.57
N LEU A 135 -10.34 -16.54 10.70
CA LEU A 135 -9.13 -16.21 11.46
C LEU A 135 -9.40 -15.99 12.95
N GLY A 136 -10.60 -15.54 13.32
CA GLY A 136 -10.96 -15.24 14.71
C GLY A 136 -11.04 -16.47 15.62
N ALA A 137 -11.14 -17.68 15.05
CA ALA A 137 -11.10 -18.93 15.79
C ALA A 137 -9.67 -19.31 16.26
N ASP A 138 -8.64 -18.75 15.63
CA ASP A 138 -7.25 -19.02 16.01
C ASP A 138 -6.86 -18.17 17.23
N PRO A 139 -6.36 -18.77 18.34
CA PRO A 139 -6.03 -18.02 19.56
C PRO A 139 -5.03 -16.87 19.37
N LEU A 140 -4.10 -16.98 18.41
CA LEU A 140 -3.13 -15.94 18.10
C LEU A 140 -3.78 -14.76 17.36
N LEU A 141 -4.77 -15.03 16.51
CA LEU A 141 -5.41 -14.03 15.66
C LEU A 141 -6.73 -13.50 16.23
N ALA A 142 -7.37 -14.18 17.18
CA ALA A 142 -8.64 -13.79 17.79
C ALA A 142 -8.63 -12.33 18.28
N GLY A 143 -7.62 -11.94 19.06
CA GLY A 143 -7.45 -10.56 19.52
C GLY A 143 -7.21 -9.57 18.37
N PRO A 144 -6.18 -9.77 17.52
CA PRO A 144 -5.92 -8.94 16.35
C PRO A 144 -7.10 -8.75 15.39
N VAL A 145 -7.92 -9.79 15.18
CA VAL A 145 -9.11 -9.77 14.32
C VAL A 145 -10.23 -8.99 14.99
N SER A 146 -10.57 -9.30 16.25
CA SER A 146 -11.60 -8.57 16.99
C SER A 146 -11.28 -7.08 17.16
N ALA A 147 -10.00 -6.72 17.24
CA ALA A 147 -9.58 -5.33 17.35
C ALA A 147 -9.73 -4.53 16.05
N ARG A 148 -9.73 -5.20 14.88
CA ARG A 148 -9.80 -4.57 13.55
C ARG A 148 -10.59 -5.42 12.56
N PRO A 149 -11.90 -5.65 12.76
CA PRO A 149 -12.68 -6.55 11.92
C PRO A 149 -12.82 -6.08 10.47
N GLY A 150 -12.62 -4.78 10.20
CA GLY A 150 -12.66 -4.19 8.86
C GLY A 150 -11.31 -4.06 8.16
N LEU A 151 -10.26 -4.71 8.67
CA LEU A 151 -8.90 -4.58 8.12
C LEU A 151 -8.82 -5.18 6.71
N ARG A 152 -8.25 -4.42 5.78
CA ARG A 152 -8.06 -4.78 4.37
C ARG A 152 -6.60 -5.06 4.05
N ILE A 153 -6.32 -5.69 2.91
CA ILE A 153 -4.98 -5.82 2.35
C ILE A 153 -4.72 -4.63 1.40
N PRO A 154 -3.81 -3.69 1.75
CA PRO A 154 -3.24 -2.71 0.83
C PRO A 154 -2.86 -3.31 -0.52
N GLY A 155 -3.63 -3.00 -1.55
CA GLY A 155 -3.31 -3.29 -2.94
C GLY A 155 -2.47 -2.18 -3.55
N THR A 156 -2.60 -1.97 -4.85
CA THR A 156 -1.94 -0.88 -5.58
C THR A 156 -2.71 -0.47 -6.82
N VAL A 157 -2.52 0.77 -7.25
CA VAL A 157 -2.93 1.26 -8.57
C VAL A 157 -1.92 0.89 -9.66
N ASP A 158 -0.66 0.68 -9.27
CA ASP A 158 0.47 0.32 -10.13
C ASP A 158 1.23 -0.91 -9.56
N PRO A 159 1.04 -2.10 -10.14
CA PRO A 159 1.75 -3.32 -9.78
C PRO A 159 3.28 -3.23 -9.86
N PHE A 160 3.81 -2.55 -10.88
CA PHE A 160 5.25 -2.41 -11.07
C PHE A 160 5.86 -1.53 -9.97
N GLU A 161 5.17 -0.44 -9.61
CA GLU A 161 5.58 0.42 -8.50
C GLU A 161 5.75 -0.38 -7.19
N ILE A 162 4.85 -1.33 -6.89
CA ILE A 162 4.98 -2.20 -5.72
C ILE A 162 6.21 -3.10 -5.80
N ALA A 163 6.52 -3.68 -6.95
CA ALA A 163 7.72 -4.49 -7.13
C ALA A 163 8.99 -3.66 -6.91
N VAL A 164 9.04 -2.44 -7.42
CA VAL A 164 10.15 -1.51 -7.18
C VAL A 164 10.26 -1.16 -5.69
N ARG A 165 9.15 -0.79 -5.05
CA ARG A 165 9.13 -0.48 -3.60
C ARG A 165 9.57 -1.68 -2.76
N ALA A 166 9.21 -2.90 -3.14
CA ALA A 166 9.61 -4.13 -2.44
C ALA A 166 11.13 -4.37 -2.54
N VAL A 167 11.73 -4.19 -3.73
CA VAL A 167 13.19 -4.32 -3.92
C VAL A 167 13.95 -3.20 -3.19
N VAL A 168 13.50 -1.96 -3.32
CA VAL A 168 14.13 -0.80 -2.66
C VAL A 168 14.06 -0.95 -1.14
N GLY A 169 12.94 -1.46 -0.61
CA GLY A 169 12.71 -1.68 0.82
C GLY A 169 13.45 -2.87 1.44
N GLN A 170 14.15 -3.69 0.65
CA GLN A 170 14.92 -4.82 1.19
C GLN A 170 15.94 -4.35 2.24
N GLN A 171 15.83 -4.91 3.45
CA GLN A 171 16.76 -4.72 4.57
C GLN A 171 16.96 -3.26 5.03
N VAL A 172 16.00 -2.37 4.74
CA VAL A 172 16.02 -0.96 5.18
C VAL A 172 14.71 -0.56 5.83
N SER A 173 14.70 0.57 6.52
CA SER A 173 13.47 1.13 7.09
C SER A 173 12.53 1.66 5.99
N THR A 174 11.24 1.73 6.30
CA THR A 174 10.23 2.35 5.42
C THR A 174 10.61 3.80 5.05
N ALA A 175 11.13 4.56 5.99
CA ALA A 175 11.57 5.94 5.75
C ALA A 175 12.72 6.02 4.74
N ALA A 176 13.74 5.17 4.88
CA ALA A 176 14.87 5.11 3.94
C ALA A 176 14.41 4.67 2.54
N ALA A 177 13.51 3.68 2.47
CA ALA A 177 12.93 3.24 1.20
C ALA A 177 12.18 4.37 0.49
N ARG A 178 11.35 5.13 1.22
CA ARG A 178 10.63 6.30 0.69
C ARG A 178 11.57 7.35 0.11
N THR A 179 12.68 7.64 0.79
CA THR A 179 13.68 8.60 0.29
C THR A 179 14.25 8.16 -1.06
N VAL A 180 14.59 6.88 -1.20
CA VAL A 180 15.11 6.34 -2.47
C VAL A 180 14.05 6.36 -3.57
N VAL A 181 12.83 5.94 -3.28
CA VAL A 181 11.72 5.99 -4.25
C VAL A 181 11.42 7.43 -4.67
N GLY A 182 11.46 8.39 -3.73
CA GLY A 182 11.30 9.81 -4.04
C GLY A 182 12.37 10.36 -4.99
N ARG A 183 13.62 9.91 -4.88
CA ARG A 183 14.69 10.26 -5.83
C ARG A 183 14.45 9.66 -7.21
N ILE A 184 14.01 8.39 -7.27
CA ILE A 184 13.64 7.71 -8.52
C ILE A 184 12.56 8.52 -9.24
N VAL A 185 11.47 8.87 -8.55
CA VAL A 185 10.35 9.61 -9.17
C VAL A 185 10.70 11.06 -9.48
N THR A 186 11.54 11.71 -8.67
CA THR A 186 12.03 13.06 -9.01
C THR A 186 12.83 13.07 -10.30
N ALA A 187 13.66 12.04 -10.52
CA ALA A 187 14.53 11.94 -11.67
C ALA A 187 13.85 11.40 -12.93
N LEU A 188 12.94 10.43 -12.78
CA LEU A 188 12.39 9.65 -13.89
C LEU A 188 10.87 9.77 -14.05
N GLY A 189 10.17 10.28 -13.04
CA GLY A 189 8.71 10.35 -13.06
C GLY A 189 8.19 11.46 -13.98
N GLU A 190 7.25 11.10 -14.84
CA GLU A 190 6.56 12.00 -15.77
C GLU A 190 5.72 13.03 -14.99
N PRO A 191 5.89 14.35 -15.19
CA PRO A 191 5.04 15.36 -14.56
C PRO A 191 3.58 15.18 -14.93
N GLY A 192 2.71 15.23 -13.93
CA GLY A 192 1.26 15.16 -14.09
C GLY A 192 0.53 16.33 -13.43
N PRO A 193 -0.81 16.26 -13.40
CA PRO A 193 -1.66 17.28 -12.76
C PRO A 193 -1.36 17.47 -11.27
N GLU A 194 -1.76 18.63 -10.74
CA GLU A 194 -1.66 18.97 -9.31
C GLU A 194 -0.24 18.87 -8.71
N GLY A 195 0.80 18.96 -9.53
CA GLY A 195 2.19 18.79 -9.09
C GLY A 195 2.54 17.36 -8.68
N LEU A 196 1.69 16.38 -9.03
CA LEU A 196 1.99 14.97 -8.91
C LEU A 196 2.79 14.48 -10.13
N ARG A 197 3.34 13.28 -10.03
CA ARG A 197 4.14 12.61 -11.05
C ARG A 197 3.68 11.18 -11.21
N MET A 198 3.69 10.71 -12.44
CA MET A 198 3.55 9.27 -12.72
C MET A 198 4.80 8.55 -12.23
N PHE A 199 4.61 7.32 -11.74
CA PHE A 199 5.72 6.42 -11.51
C PHE A 199 6.37 6.07 -12.86
N PRO A 200 7.71 5.94 -12.95
CA PRO A 200 8.36 5.50 -14.17
C PRO A 200 7.89 4.09 -14.54
N THR A 201 7.69 3.87 -15.83
CA THR A 201 7.34 2.57 -16.40
C THR A 201 8.49 1.57 -16.27
N ALA A 202 8.18 0.29 -16.46
CA ALA A 202 9.19 -0.77 -16.45
C ALA A 202 10.24 -0.56 -17.54
N ASP A 203 9.83 -0.17 -18.75
CA ASP A 203 10.72 0.15 -19.87
C ASP A 203 11.67 1.31 -19.56
N GLU A 204 11.14 2.41 -19.02
CA GLU A 204 11.94 3.57 -18.64
C GLU A 204 12.98 3.20 -17.58
N LEU A 205 12.58 2.47 -16.53
CA LEU A 205 13.49 2.09 -15.46
C LEU A 205 14.52 1.04 -15.92
N ALA A 206 14.14 0.12 -16.81
CA ALA A 206 15.04 -0.89 -17.38
C ALA A 206 16.11 -0.27 -18.29
N ALA A 207 15.80 0.86 -18.94
CA ALA A 207 16.74 1.59 -19.80
C ALA A 207 17.77 2.43 -19.02
N VAL A 208 17.59 2.64 -17.71
CA VAL A 208 18.49 3.47 -16.91
C VAL A 208 19.84 2.76 -16.68
N PRO A 209 20.98 3.44 -16.96
CA PRO A 209 22.31 2.92 -16.64
C PRO A 209 22.46 2.57 -15.15
N LEU A 210 23.17 1.47 -14.84
CA LEU A 210 23.25 0.94 -13.46
C LEU A 210 23.87 1.93 -12.47
N ASP A 211 24.87 2.69 -12.90
CA ASP A 211 25.51 3.74 -12.12
C ASP A 211 24.53 4.85 -11.74
N VAL A 212 23.62 5.22 -12.64
CA VAL A 212 22.52 6.17 -12.35
C VAL A 212 21.52 5.55 -11.37
N VAL A 213 21.12 4.28 -11.55
CA VAL A 213 20.25 3.58 -10.59
C VAL A 213 20.86 3.56 -9.19
N ARG A 214 22.18 3.33 -9.09
CA ARG A 214 22.92 3.38 -7.82
C ARG A 214 22.93 4.78 -7.21
N ALA A 215 23.04 5.83 -8.03
CA ALA A 215 23.06 7.22 -7.58
C ALA A 215 21.76 7.64 -6.84
N PHE A 216 20.66 6.89 -6.99
CA PHE A 216 19.45 7.09 -6.18
C PHE A 216 19.62 6.72 -4.69
N GLY A 217 20.74 6.09 -4.31
CA GLY A 217 21.04 5.67 -2.95
C GLY A 217 20.90 4.17 -2.72
N LEU A 218 21.02 3.38 -3.80
CA LEU A 218 21.00 1.93 -3.75
C LEU A 218 22.44 1.38 -3.72
N ASN A 219 22.64 0.31 -2.96
CA ASN A 219 23.86 -0.49 -3.10
C ASN A 219 23.83 -1.26 -4.44
N LEU A 220 24.98 -1.83 -4.84
CA LEU A 220 25.10 -2.52 -6.12
C LEU A 220 24.10 -3.69 -6.26
N GLY A 221 23.88 -4.45 -5.18
CA GLY A 221 22.95 -5.58 -5.15
C GLY A 221 21.52 -5.14 -5.50
N ARG A 222 20.95 -4.21 -4.72
CA ARG A 222 19.57 -3.72 -4.95
C ARG A 222 19.41 -2.99 -6.27
N ALA A 223 20.43 -2.22 -6.71
CA ALA A 223 20.39 -1.58 -8.02
C ALA A 223 20.34 -2.62 -9.16
N SER A 224 21.11 -3.71 -9.02
CA SER A 224 21.10 -4.81 -9.99
C SER A 224 19.76 -5.55 -9.99
N THR A 225 19.24 -5.90 -8.80
CA THR A 225 17.92 -6.52 -8.64
C THR A 225 16.83 -5.66 -9.27
N LEU A 226 16.83 -4.35 -9.00
CA LEU A 226 15.83 -3.43 -9.50
C LEU A 226 15.78 -3.42 -11.03
N ARG A 227 16.95 -3.37 -11.68
CA ARG A 227 17.05 -3.40 -13.14
C ARG A 227 16.60 -4.74 -13.73
N VAL A 228 16.93 -5.85 -13.08
CA VAL A 228 16.47 -7.19 -13.49
C VAL A 228 14.94 -7.29 -13.40
N VAL A 229 14.34 -6.82 -12.31
CA VAL A 229 12.88 -6.80 -12.13
C VAL A 229 12.22 -5.88 -13.16
N ALA A 230 12.74 -4.67 -13.37
CA ALA A 230 12.24 -3.75 -14.39
C ALA A 230 12.28 -4.39 -15.79
N ARG A 231 13.39 -5.03 -16.15
CA ARG A 231 13.52 -5.72 -17.42
C ARG A 231 12.54 -6.88 -17.57
N ALA A 232 12.38 -7.70 -16.53
CA ALA A 232 11.44 -8.83 -16.57
C ALA A 232 10.00 -8.36 -16.79
N VAL A 233 9.58 -7.27 -16.15
CA VAL A 233 8.24 -6.69 -16.33
C VAL A 233 8.09 -6.06 -17.73
N ALA A 234 9.11 -5.33 -18.21
CA ALA A 234 9.13 -4.80 -19.58
C ALA A 234 9.06 -5.91 -20.65
N ASP A 235 9.68 -7.07 -20.37
CA ASP A 235 9.66 -8.25 -21.24
C ASP A 235 8.39 -9.11 -21.09
N GLY A 236 7.41 -8.68 -20.28
CA GLY A 236 6.08 -9.30 -20.21
C GLY A 236 5.77 -10.11 -18.95
N LEU A 237 6.57 -10.03 -17.88
CA LEU A 237 6.17 -10.57 -16.58
C LEU A 237 4.95 -9.79 -16.05
N ALA A 238 3.77 -10.38 -16.19
CA ALA A 238 2.51 -9.78 -15.77
C ALA A 238 2.35 -9.82 -14.24
N LEU A 239 2.32 -8.64 -13.61
CA LEU A 239 2.06 -8.47 -12.18
C LEU A 239 0.60 -8.08 -11.89
N GLU A 240 -0.27 -8.21 -12.88
CA GLU A 240 -1.68 -7.80 -12.80
C GLU A 240 -2.52 -8.79 -11.99
N HIS A 241 -3.53 -8.28 -11.28
CA HIS A 241 -4.50 -9.14 -10.61
C HIS A 241 -5.23 -10.04 -11.62
N GLY A 242 -5.49 -11.29 -11.22
CA GLY A 242 -5.98 -12.37 -12.07
C GLY A 242 -4.88 -13.20 -12.75
N SER A 243 -3.61 -12.76 -12.69
CA SER A 243 -2.48 -13.58 -13.14
C SER A 243 -2.29 -14.81 -12.25
N ASP A 244 -1.67 -15.87 -12.79
CA ASP A 244 -1.32 -17.06 -12.01
C ASP A 244 -0.33 -16.70 -10.90
N ALA A 245 -0.82 -16.62 -9.66
CA ALA A 245 -0.02 -16.22 -8.51
C ALA A 245 1.16 -17.18 -8.26
N ALA A 246 1.00 -18.48 -8.51
CA ALA A 246 2.07 -19.45 -8.33
C ALA A 246 3.16 -19.28 -9.41
N GLY A 247 2.75 -19.11 -10.67
CA GLY A 247 3.63 -18.81 -11.79
C GLY A 247 4.38 -17.50 -11.64
N VAL A 248 3.69 -16.41 -11.27
CA VAL A 248 4.29 -15.08 -11.02
C VAL A 248 5.30 -15.17 -9.88
N ARG A 249 4.95 -15.84 -8.78
CA ARG A 249 5.87 -16.05 -7.65
C ARG A 249 7.13 -16.80 -8.08
N ALA A 250 6.98 -17.88 -8.84
CA ALA A 250 8.10 -18.67 -9.32
C ALA A 250 9.00 -17.86 -10.26
N ALA A 251 8.40 -17.11 -11.19
CA ALA A 251 9.12 -16.23 -12.10
C ALA A 251 9.91 -15.14 -11.36
N LEU A 252 9.30 -14.51 -10.34
CA LEU A 252 9.97 -13.52 -9.49
C LEU A 252 11.17 -14.12 -8.74
N ILE A 253 11.02 -15.29 -8.11
CA ILE A 253 12.11 -15.96 -7.37
C ILE A 253 13.27 -16.37 -8.29
N ALA A 254 13.00 -16.66 -9.57
CA ALA A 254 14.03 -16.97 -10.54
C ALA A 254 14.92 -15.76 -10.89
N LEU A 255 14.49 -14.54 -10.56
CA LEU A 255 15.26 -13.32 -10.82
C LEU A 255 16.39 -13.15 -9.79
N PRO A 256 17.64 -12.91 -10.23
CA PRO A 256 18.75 -12.62 -9.33
C PRO A 256 18.43 -11.49 -8.34
N GLY A 257 18.57 -11.79 -7.04
CA GLY A 257 18.36 -10.84 -5.95
C GLY A 257 16.90 -10.69 -5.48
N VAL A 258 15.96 -11.45 -6.04
CA VAL A 258 14.58 -11.55 -5.55
C VAL A 258 14.43 -12.83 -4.73
N GLY A 259 14.28 -12.67 -3.41
CA GLY A 259 14.04 -13.79 -2.50
C GLY A 259 12.55 -14.08 -2.30
N PRO A 260 12.21 -15.18 -1.59
CA PRO A 260 10.84 -15.56 -1.30
C PRO A 260 10.03 -14.45 -0.63
N TRP A 261 10.60 -13.73 0.35
CA TRP A 261 9.92 -12.58 0.97
C TRP A 261 9.45 -11.52 -0.05
N THR A 262 10.32 -11.13 -0.99
CA THR A 262 9.98 -10.11 -1.99
C THR A 262 8.90 -10.61 -2.94
N ALA A 263 9.01 -11.86 -3.41
CA ALA A 263 8.01 -12.46 -4.28
C ALA A 263 6.64 -12.58 -3.58
N ASP A 264 6.62 -13.07 -2.33
CA ASP A 264 5.39 -13.19 -1.54
C ASP A 264 4.75 -11.82 -1.30
N TYR A 265 5.55 -10.79 -1.02
CA TYR A 265 5.06 -9.42 -0.84
C TYR A 265 4.46 -8.84 -2.13
N VAL A 266 5.10 -9.06 -3.28
CA VAL A 266 4.58 -8.61 -4.58
C VAL A 266 3.27 -9.34 -4.90
N VAL A 267 3.21 -10.66 -4.73
CA VAL A 267 1.95 -11.41 -4.98
C VAL A 267 0.82 -10.95 -4.05
N LEU A 268 1.13 -10.67 -2.77
CA LEU A 268 0.15 -10.16 -1.83
C LEU A 268 -0.38 -8.77 -2.23
N ARG A 269 0.50 -7.86 -2.65
CA ARG A 269 0.17 -6.42 -2.83
C ARG A 269 -0.20 -6.06 -4.26
N ALA A 270 0.50 -6.60 -5.25
CA ALA A 270 0.28 -6.31 -6.66
C ALA A 270 -0.86 -7.15 -7.24
N LEU A 271 -0.87 -8.46 -6.98
CA LEU A 271 -1.94 -9.35 -7.46
C LEU A 271 -3.16 -9.34 -6.54
N GLY A 272 -3.04 -8.81 -5.32
CA GLY A 272 -4.11 -8.83 -4.32
C GLY A 272 -4.46 -10.26 -3.87
N HIS A 273 -3.51 -11.20 -3.91
CA HIS A 273 -3.80 -12.60 -3.62
C HIS A 273 -4.01 -12.81 -2.10
N PRO A 274 -5.19 -13.25 -1.64
CA PRO A 274 -5.52 -13.30 -0.22
C PRO A 274 -4.84 -14.46 0.52
N ASP A 275 -4.30 -15.45 -0.21
CA ASP A 275 -3.73 -16.67 0.35
C ASP A 275 -2.20 -16.75 0.18
N VAL A 276 -1.47 -15.70 0.58
CA VAL A 276 0.02 -15.67 0.58
C VAL A 276 0.55 -15.23 1.93
N PHE A 277 1.59 -15.89 2.43
CA PHE A 277 2.24 -15.55 3.71
C PHE A 277 3.76 -15.36 3.54
N PRO A 278 4.30 -14.13 3.66
CA PRO A 278 5.74 -13.87 3.61
C PRO A 278 6.49 -14.39 4.85
N ALA A 279 6.65 -15.70 5.00
CA ALA A 279 7.17 -16.33 6.23
C ALA A 279 8.61 -15.94 6.63
N GLU A 280 9.38 -15.37 5.70
CA GLU A 280 10.73 -14.83 5.96
C GLU A 280 10.70 -13.45 6.64
N ASP A 281 9.52 -12.82 6.71
CA ASP A 281 9.33 -11.52 7.35
C ASP A 281 9.58 -11.62 8.86
N LEU A 282 10.57 -10.85 9.32
CA LEU A 282 10.99 -10.87 10.72
C LEU A 282 9.89 -10.38 11.66
N VAL A 283 9.09 -9.41 11.23
CA VAL A 283 7.98 -8.87 12.03
C VAL A 283 6.87 -9.91 12.18
N LEU A 284 6.53 -10.63 11.10
CA LEU A 284 5.56 -11.73 11.19
C LEU A 284 6.03 -12.83 12.15
N ARG A 285 7.30 -13.21 12.09
CA ARG A 285 7.88 -14.22 12.99
C ARG A 285 7.86 -13.75 14.45
N TYR A 286 8.17 -12.48 14.72
CA TYR A 286 8.04 -11.91 16.06
C TYR A 286 6.59 -11.83 16.53
N ALA A 287 5.65 -11.50 15.65
CA ALA A 287 4.24 -11.47 15.97
C ALA A 287 3.73 -12.86 16.36
N ILE A 288 4.08 -13.91 15.59
CA ILE A 288 3.74 -15.30 15.92
C ILE A 288 4.36 -15.75 17.24
N ALA A 289 5.60 -15.32 17.52
CA ALA A 289 6.29 -15.67 18.74
C ALA A 289 5.69 -15.00 19.99
N GLN A 290 5.41 -13.70 19.93
CA GLN A 290 5.26 -12.86 21.12
C GLN A 290 3.87 -12.24 21.33
N LEU A 291 2.95 -12.31 20.35
CA LEU A 291 1.57 -11.90 20.58
C LEU A 291 0.86 -12.90 21.53
N PRO A 292 -0.17 -12.46 22.28
CA PRO A 292 -1.02 -13.38 23.04
C PRO A 292 -1.54 -14.52 22.16
N GLY A 293 -1.47 -15.75 22.65
CA GLY A 293 -1.79 -16.96 21.86
C GLY A 293 -0.66 -17.43 20.92
N GLY A 294 0.51 -16.76 20.96
CA GLY A 294 1.72 -17.12 20.21
C GLY A 294 2.55 -18.23 20.84
N ALA A 295 3.64 -18.59 20.16
CA ALA A 295 4.49 -19.73 20.53
C ALA A 295 5.31 -19.51 21.83
N GLY A 296 5.56 -18.25 22.20
CA GLY A 296 6.40 -17.91 23.37
C GLY A 296 7.90 -18.10 23.16
N GLU A 297 8.33 -18.56 21.97
CA GLU A 297 9.73 -18.82 21.61
C GLU A 297 10.08 -18.29 20.22
N VAL A 298 11.37 -18.33 19.86
CA VAL A 298 11.85 -17.87 18.54
C VAL A 298 11.28 -18.75 17.44
N VAL A 299 10.41 -18.18 16.61
CA VAL A 299 9.79 -18.87 15.48
C VAL A 299 10.75 -18.90 14.29
N THR A 300 11.03 -20.07 13.71
CA THR A 300 11.81 -20.20 12.47
C THR A 300 10.95 -19.91 11.22
N VAL A 301 11.60 -19.73 10.06
CA VAL A 301 10.85 -19.59 8.78
C VAL A 301 10.02 -20.84 8.49
N ARG A 302 10.54 -22.03 8.81
CA ARG A 302 9.84 -23.30 8.62
C ARG A 302 8.58 -23.35 9.49
N ASP A 303 8.70 -23.00 10.77
CA ASP A 303 7.57 -23.04 11.70
C ASP A 303 6.51 -22.00 11.32
N ALA A 304 6.94 -20.81 10.89
CA ALA A 304 6.02 -19.79 10.37
C ALA A 304 5.24 -20.28 9.14
N ARG A 305 5.90 -20.99 8.20
CA ARG A 305 5.21 -21.59 7.04
C ARG A 305 4.21 -22.65 7.46
N VAL A 306 4.59 -23.55 8.38
CA VAL A 306 3.69 -24.60 8.90
C VAL A 306 2.51 -24.00 9.63
N ARG A 307 2.72 -22.99 10.48
CA ARG A 307 1.66 -22.28 11.19
C ARG A 307 0.68 -21.62 10.21
N ALA A 308 1.19 -20.99 9.15
CA ALA A 308 0.38 -20.26 8.19
C ALA A 308 -0.59 -21.17 7.41
N GLU A 309 -0.32 -22.47 7.26
CA GLU A 309 -1.25 -23.39 6.57
C GLU A 309 -2.62 -23.47 7.25
N MET A 310 -2.70 -23.24 8.56
CA MET A 310 -3.98 -23.18 9.30
C MET A 310 -4.85 -21.97 8.95
N TRP A 311 -4.27 -20.95 8.31
CA TRP A 311 -4.98 -19.72 7.95
C TRP A 311 -5.44 -19.69 6.50
N ARG A 312 -5.28 -20.78 5.75
CA ARG A 312 -5.85 -20.89 4.41
C ARG A 312 -7.38 -20.77 4.45
N PRO A 313 -8.02 -20.11 3.46
CA PRO A 313 -7.42 -19.45 2.29
C PRO A 313 -7.07 -17.96 2.52
N TRP A 314 -6.90 -17.52 3.76
CA TRP A 314 -6.78 -16.10 4.17
C TRP A 314 -5.40 -15.75 4.75
N ARG A 315 -4.35 -16.46 4.31
CA ARG A 315 -2.98 -16.26 4.81
C ARG A 315 -2.47 -14.82 4.71
N GLY A 316 -2.87 -14.09 3.67
CA GLY A 316 -2.54 -12.68 3.47
C GLY A 316 -3.21 -11.76 4.48
N TYR A 317 -4.48 -12.02 4.83
CA TYR A 317 -5.16 -11.31 5.91
C TYR A 317 -4.55 -11.62 7.27
N ALA A 318 -4.17 -12.88 7.53
CA ALA A 318 -3.46 -13.24 8.75
C ALA A 318 -2.14 -12.44 8.87
N ALA A 319 -1.35 -12.36 7.80
CA ALA A 319 -0.15 -11.51 7.76
C ALA A 319 -0.48 -10.03 8.05
N GLN A 320 -1.53 -9.50 7.45
CA GLN A 320 -1.96 -8.11 7.62
C GLN A 320 -2.44 -7.80 9.06
N HIS A 321 -3.15 -8.72 9.72
CA HIS A 321 -3.52 -8.60 11.13
C HIS A 321 -2.29 -8.66 12.04
N LEU A 322 -1.35 -9.57 11.79
CA LEU A 322 -0.13 -9.71 12.58
C LEU A 322 0.78 -8.48 12.46
N TRP A 323 0.99 -7.93 11.26
CA TRP A 323 1.72 -6.68 11.07
C TRP A 323 1.06 -5.51 11.81
N SER A 324 -0.27 -5.38 11.68
CA SER A 324 -1.04 -4.31 12.34
C SER A 324 -0.99 -4.42 13.87
N ALA A 325 -1.12 -5.63 14.40
CA ALA A 325 -1.04 -5.88 15.83
C ALA A 325 0.37 -5.63 16.39
N TRP A 326 1.41 -6.01 15.65
CA TRP A 326 2.80 -5.75 16.04
C TRP A 326 3.11 -4.25 16.06
N ALA A 327 2.74 -3.54 14.99
CA ALA A 327 2.94 -2.09 14.90
C ALA A 327 2.25 -1.34 16.05
N ALA A 328 1.05 -1.77 16.45
CA ALA A 328 0.31 -1.18 17.56
C ALA A 328 0.98 -1.38 18.93
N ARG A 329 1.77 -2.45 19.13
CA ARG A 329 2.56 -2.66 20.36
C ARG A 329 3.81 -1.80 20.42
N ALA A 330 4.39 -1.48 19.28
CA ALA A 330 5.62 -0.67 19.19
C ALA A 330 5.37 0.83 19.41
N GLN A 331 4.11 1.28 19.35
CA GLN A 331 3.74 2.65 19.69
C GLN A 331 3.65 2.78 21.22
N PRO A 332 4.34 3.75 21.85
CA PRO A 332 4.16 4.00 23.27
C PRO A 332 2.69 4.34 23.53
N HIS A 333 2.04 3.63 24.44
CA HIS A 333 0.71 3.97 24.92
C HIS A 333 0.74 5.40 25.49
N HIS A 334 0.14 6.36 24.79
CA HIS A 334 -0.31 7.58 25.44
C HIS A 334 -1.57 7.23 26.23
N PRO A 335 -1.53 7.27 27.58
CA PRO A 335 -2.74 7.07 28.36
C PRO A 335 -3.73 8.18 28.01
N THR A 336 -4.99 7.80 27.76
CA THR A 336 -6.11 8.71 27.60
C THR A 336 -6.10 9.73 28.74
N PRO A 337 -6.23 11.05 28.49
CA PRO A 337 -6.33 12.02 29.57
C PRO A 337 -7.53 11.64 30.43
N ARG A 338 -7.30 11.31 31.70
CA ARG A 338 -8.38 11.19 32.67
C ARG A 338 -9.09 12.54 32.69
N SER A 339 -10.38 12.56 32.35
CA SER A 339 -11.24 13.71 32.57
C SER A 339 -11.08 14.16 34.01
N ARG A 340 -10.53 15.38 34.22
CA ARG A 340 -10.53 16.03 35.53
C ARG A 340 -11.99 16.14 35.97
N PRO A 341 -12.36 15.68 37.18
CA PRO A 341 -13.68 15.98 37.70
C PRO A 341 -13.84 17.51 37.77
N ALA A 342 -15.02 17.99 37.38
CA ALA A 342 -15.38 19.39 37.47
C ALA A 342 -15.16 19.85 38.92
N VAL A 343 -14.34 20.88 39.10
CA VAL A 343 -14.28 21.61 40.36
C VAL A 343 -15.47 22.55 40.34
N GLU A 344 -16.51 22.23 41.10
CA GLU A 344 -17.54 23.19 41.47
C GLU A 344 -16.93 24.21 42.43
N SER A 345 -16.85 25.47 42.01
CA SER A 345 -16.81 26.68 42.84
C SER A 345 -17.11 27.89 41.97
#